data_AF-A0A7W7ZGT1-F1
#
_entry.id   AF-A0A7W7ZGT1-F1
#
_cell.length_a   1.000
_cell.length_b   1.000
_cell.length_c   1.000
_cell.angle_alpha   90.00
_cell.angle_beta   90.00
_cell.angle_gamma   90.00
#
_symmetry.space_group_name_H-M   'P 1'
#
loop_
_entity.id
_entity.type
_entity.pdbx_description
1 polymer ?
#
loop_
_entity_poly.entity_id
_entity_poly.type
_entity_poly.pdbx_seq_one_letter_code
_entity_poly.pdbx_strand_id
1 'polypeptide(L)'
;MWRNVTIHPASRADLAEMLAAARHEVKLGAKRLKSAQSPWDLYASFPATGPQPLFTGPKAQLINTLRLPPSTAALTATIRGTVVLASPALFVQDATGGISVQQLKAQDLKVGDEVQVSGTVHAKAFSPTLERATVQVLWENTPMPPVSLTASQVATGEFDATFIEVEGRLTGKKRGPDDSLVFDLDSGPQSFQAVMNRGRGDTLFSTLKPGSILRLRGVAVSDGAYTQNLVPFALLLRSSDDALVLAGPPWWNARHAFVAAVALLLMAMVANFFYHRAESWRLRAVLDERERMAYEMHDTLSQSFAGIGFQLKAIREGMPENYPQLQQQLDLASDLVRHSHEETRRSIAVLRPEQLGPDGLLRSLRECADRLVEGGSVEIQATSSGEPVKLPLRVADAIYHIGLEALANAVRHGHPTRLDIRLAFEKDLVQLRVLDDGGGFLGREDSPGLGIRSMRKRASNIGATLEISSLLGEGTEVWISSDLNIREASGFGPGFSPKNMWRRIRHVAGTRRPDPNSYR
;
A
#
# COMPACT_ATOMS: atom_id res chain seq x y z
N MET A 1 -7.29 -28.17 -22.99
CA MET A 1 -6.06 -27.37 -22.83
C MET A 1 -5.68 -26.87 -24.22
N TRP A 2 -6.07 -25.64 -24.57
CA TRP A 2 -5.84 -25.09 -25.90
C TRP A 2 -4.40 -24.59 -25.98
N ARG A 3 -3.53 -25.36 -26.64
CA ARG A 3 -2.16 -24.95 -26.95
C ARG A 3 -2.21 -24.15 -28.26
N ASN A 4 -1.62 -22.95 -28.26
CA ASN A 4 -1.52 -21.99 -29.38
C ASN A 4 -2.57 -20.87 -29.42
N VAL A 5 -2.91 -20.27 -28.27
CA VAL A 5 -3.61 -18.97 -28.25
C VAL A 5 -2.67 -17.93 -27.65
N THR A 6 -2.18 -17.01 -28.47
CA THR A 6 -1.45 -15.81 -28.05
C THR A 6 -2.41 -14.64 -27.96
N ILE A 7 -2.54 -14.08 -26.75
CA ILE A 7 -3.44 -12.96 -26.46
C ILE A 7 -2.65 -11.66 -26.59
N HIS A 8 -3.09 -10.77 -27.47
CA HIS A 8 -2.56 -9.41 -27.60
C HIS A 8 -3.60 -8.39 -27.11
N PRO A 9 -3.17 -7.22 -26.58
CA PRO A 9 -4.08 -6.15 -26.19
C PRO A 9 -4.81 -5.59 -27.43
N ALA A 10 -6.13 -5.45 -27.33
CA ALA A 10 -6.99 -5.03 -28.44
C ALA A 10 -6.60 -3.64 -28.96
N SER A 11 -6.34 -3.54 -30.26
CA SER A 11 -6.06 -2.30 -30.96
C SER A 11 -7.36 -1.62 -31.42
N ARG A 12 -7.28 -0.34 -31.77
CA ARG A 12 -8.42 0.39 -32.38
C ARG A 12 -8.87 -0.22 -33.72
N ALA A 13 -7.99 -0.93 -34.44
CA ALA A 13 -8.32 -1.61 -35.68
C ALA A 13 -9.19 -2.84 -35.40
N ASP A 14 -8.87 -3.62 -34.36
CA ASP A 14 -9.66 -4.80 -33.96
C ASP A 14 -11.07 -4.41 -33.52
N LEU A 15 -11.22 -3.25 -32.85
CA LEU A 15 -12.52 -2.69 -32.48
C LEU A 15 -13.35 -2.31 -33.71
N ALA A 16 -12.72 -1.73 -34.73
CA ALA A 16 -13.38 -1.35 -35.98
C ALA A 16 -13.83 -2.58 -36.78
N GLU A 17 -13.02 -3.65 -36.78
CA GLU A 17 -13.33 -4.91 -37.45
C GLU A 17 -14.47 -5.68 -36.75
N MET A 18 -14.48 -5.72 -35.41
CA MET A 18 -15.61 -6.28 -34.65
C MET A 18 -16.93 -5.53 -34.93
N LEU A 19 -16.88 -4.19 -35.01
CA LEU A 19 -18.06 -3.37 -35.31
C LEU A 19 -18.50 -3.48 -36.78
N ALA A 20 -17.57 -3.78 -37.70
CA ALA A 20 -17.89 -4.03 -39.10
C ALA A 20 -18.52 -5.42 -39.30
N ALA A 21 -18.03 -6.46 -38.61
CA ALA A 21 -18.59 -7.81 -38.63
C ALA A 21 -20.03 -7.84 -38.05
N ALA A 22 -20.28 -7.04 -37.00
CA ALA A 22 -21.63 -6.88 -36.43
C ALA A 22 -22.64 -6.22 -37.40
N ARG A 23 -22.19 -5.60 -38.50
CA ARG A 23 -23.06 -4.99 -39.51
C ARG A 23 -23.41 -5.92 -40.68
N HIS A 24 -22.90 -7.15 -40.76
CA HIS A 24 -23.05 -8.01 -41.95
C HIS A 24 -23.85 -9.31 -41.81
N GLU A 25 -24.48 -9.58 -40.67
CA GLU A 25 -25.58 -10.55 -40.57
C GLU A 25 -26.65 -9.90 -39.70
N VAL A 26 -27.78 -9.41 -40.23
CA VAL A 26 -28.92 -10.20 -40.71
C VAL A 26 -29.75 -9.30 -41.65
N LYS A 27 -29.80 -9.63 -42.94
CA LYS A 27 -30.86 -9.16 -43.86
C LYS A 27 -32.08 -10.07 -43.69
N LEU A 28 -32.76 -9.99 -42.54
CA LEU A 28 -34.18 -10.35 -42.46
C LEU A 28 -34.95 -9.12 -42.93
N GLY A 29 -35.79 -9.31 -43.94
CA GLY A 29 -36.52 -8.24 -44.61
C GLY A 29 -37.15 -7.26 -43.63
N ALA A 30 -36.85 -5.98 -43.81
CA ALA A 30 -37.42 -4.88 -43.04
C ALA A 30 -38.91 -4.72 -43.35
N LYS A 31 -39.75 -5.65 -42.88
CA LYS A 31 -41.03 -5.25 -42.31
C LYS A 31 -40.70 -4.71 -40.93
N ARG A 32 -40.77 -3.38 -40.78
CA ARG A 32 -40.90 -2.72 -39.47
C ARG A 32 -41.83 -3.56 -38.59
N LEU A 33 -41.27 -4.30 -37.64
CA LEU A 33 -42.00 -4.66 -36.43
C LEU A 33 -42.32 -3.31 -35.80
N LYS A 34 -43.57 -2.87 -35.96
CA LYS A 34 -44.10 -1.75 -35.19
C LYS A 34 -43.74 -2.03 -33.74
N SER A 35 -43.21 -1.03 -33.05
CA SER A 35 -43.02 -1.07 -31.60
C SER A 35 -44.23 -1.76 -30.97
N ALA A 36 -44.02 -2.91 -30.33
CA ALA A 36 -45.05 -3.54 -29.52
C ALA A 36 -45.50 -2.50 -28.49
N GLN A 37 -46.72 -1.97 -28.66
CA GLN A 37 -47.30 -0.97 -27.77
C GLN A 37 -47.85 -1.63 -26.50
N SER A 38 -47.94 -2.97 -26.49
CA SER A 38 -48.37 -3.77 -25.36
C SER A 38 -47.46 -4.99 -25.16
N PRO A 39 -47.11 -5.39 -23.92
CA PRO A 39 -46.44 -6.65 -23.63
C PRO A 39 -47.15 -7.89 -24.23
N TRP A 40 -48.45 -7.75 -24.52
CA TRP A 40 -49.31 -8.77 -25.12
C TRP A 40 -49.12 -8.96 -26.64
N ASP A 41 -48.47 -8.03 -27.34
CA ASP A 41 -48.29 -8.09 -28.80
C ASP A 41 -47.43 -9.30 -29.24
N LEU A 42 -46.61 -9.86 -28.35
CA LEU A 42 -45.86 -11.10 -28.56
C LEU A 42 -46.78 -12.31 -28.81
N TYR A 43 -47.93 -12.39 -28.13
CA TYR A 43 -48.85 -13.52 -28.24
C TYR A 43 -49.77 -13.45 -29.48
N ALA A 44 -50.01 -12.25 -30.02
CA ALA A 44 -50.80 -12.08 -31.24
C ALA A 44 -50.08 -12.57 -32.51
N SER A 45 -48.77 -12.84 -32.43
CA SER A 45 -47.91 -13.13 -33.58
C SER A 45 -47.65 -14.63 -33.84
N PHE A 46 -48.14 -15.54 -33.00
CA PHE A 46 -48.00 -16.97 -33.23
C PHE A 46 -48.95 -17.41 -34.36
N PRO A 47 -48.43 -17.94 -35.48
CA PRO A 47 -49.28 -18.43 -36.54
C PRO A 47 -50.03 -19.67 -36.03
N ALA A 48 -51.36 -19.65 -36.12
CA ALA A 48 -52.19 -20.85 -35.99
C ALA A 48 -51.83 -21.81 -37.15
N THR A 49 -50.75 -22.57 -36.98
CA THR A 49 -50.21 -23.48 -37.99
C THR A 49 -50.65 -24.89 -37.65
N GLY A 50 -51.92 -25.16 -37.98
CA GLY A 50 -52.53 -26.47 -37.91
C GLY A 50 -53.99 -26.39 -38.37
N PRO A 51 -54.55 -27.45 -38.99
CA PRO A 51 -55.96 -27.48 -39.34
C PRO A 51 -56.78 -27.20 -38.07
N GLN A 52 -57.49 -26.08 -38.04
CA GLN A 52 -58.41 -25.81 -36.94
C GLN A 52 -59.51 -26.86 -36.99
N PRO A 53 -59.68 -27.72 -35.97
CA PRO A 53 -60.85 -28.56 -35.90
C PRO A 53 -62.10 -27.67 -36.00
N LEU A 54 -63.00 -28.00 -36.93
CA LEU A 54 -64.31 -27.36 -37.06
C LEU A 54 -65.09 -27.63 -35.77
N PHE A 55 -64.96 -26.74 -34.80
CA PHE A 55 -65.69 -26.81 -33.53
C PHE A 55 -67.03 -26.07 -33.65
N THR A 56 -68.12 -26.79 -33.42
CA THR A 56 -69.50 -26.28 -33.29
C THR A 56 -69.86 -26.06 -31.81
N GLY A 57 -69.02 -25.33 -31.08
CA GLY A 57 -69.22 -24.98 -29.67
C GLY A 57 -69.45 -23.48 -29.44
N PRO A 58 -69.84 -23.04 -28.23
CA PRO A 58 -69.98 -21.63 -27.91
C PRO A 58 -68.65 -20.89 -28.13
N LYS A 59 -68.71 -19.70 -28.77
CA LYS A 59 -67.51 -18.89 -29.06
C LYS A 59 -66.76 -18.57 -27.76
N ALA A 60 -65.48 -18.94 -27.71
CA ALA A 60 -64.61 -18.63 -26.58
C ALA A 60 -64.45 -17.10 -26.41
N GLN A 61 -64.53 -16.64 -25.16
CA GLN A 61 -64.33 -15.25 -24.78
C GLN A 61 -62.86 -15.00 -24.39
N LEU A 62 -62.38 -13.77 -24.57
CA LEU A 62 -61.03 -13.36 -24.16
C LEU A 62 -60.99 -13.13 -22.65
N ILE A 63 -59.94 -13.61 -21.97
CA ILE A 63 -59.82 -13.56 -20.52
C ILE A 63 -59.92 -12.13 -19.96
N ASN A 64 -59.34 -11.14 -20.64
CA ASN A 64 -59.40 -9.74 -20.18
C ASN A 64 -60.84 -9.19 -20.12
N THR A 65 -61.76 -9.70 -20.95
CA THR A 65 -63.17 -9.28 -20.92
C THR A 65 -63.93 -9.77 -19.68
N LEU A 66 -63.35 -10.74 -18.96
CA LEU A 66 -63.92 -11.32 -17.74
C LEU A 66 -63.53 -10.57 -16.46
N ARG A 67 -62.61 -9.59 -16.54
CA ARG A 67 -62.16 -8.79 -15.38
C ARG A 67 -63.23 -7.81 -14.86
N LEU A 68 -64.23 -7.47 -15.67
CA LEU A 68 -65.32 -6.55 -15.35
C LEU A 68 -66.68 -7.27 -15.48
N PRO A 69 -67.13 -8.04 -14.48
CA PRO A 69 -68.46 -8.65 -14.56
C PRO A 69 -69.54 -7.56 -14.44
N PRO A 70 -70.54 -7.50 -15.35
CA PRO A 70 -71.73 -6.70 -15.12
C PRO A 70 -72.48 -7.25 -13.90
N SER A 71 -73.03 -6.35 -13.09
CA SER A 71 -73.60 -6.60 -11.77
C SER A 71 -74.55 -7.82 -11.70
N THR A 72 -74.36 -8.58 -10.62
CA THR A 72 -75.33 -9.47 -9.93
C THR A 72 -75.81 -10.78 -10.56
N ALA A 73 -75.34 -11.21 -11.74
CA ALA A 73 -75.63 -12.56 -12.26
C ALA A 73 -74.39 -13.47 -12.29
N ALA A 74 -74.57 -14.75 -11.92
CA ALA A 74 -73.56 -15.78 -12.11
C ALA A 74 -73.29 -15.97 -13.61
N LEU A 75 -72.21 -15.36 -14.11
CA LEU A 75 -71.85 -15.42 -15.51
C LEU A 75 -71.15 -16.75 -15.79
N THR A 76 -71.66 -17.53 -16.75
CA THR A 76 -70.93 -18.67 -17.28
C THR A 76 -70.08 -18.20 -18.45
N ALA A 77 -68.79 -18.51 -18.42
CA ALA A 77 -67.87 -18.17 -19.49
C ALA A 77 -67.19 -19.43 -20.02
N THR A 78 -66.93 -19.41 -21.33
CA THR A 78 -66.09 -20.40 -21.99
C THR A 78 -64.86 -19.67 -22.52
N ILE A 79 -63.68 -20.09 -22.08
CA ILE A 79 -62.40 -19.54 -22.50
C ILE A 79 -61.57 -20.60 -23.21
N ARG A 80 -60.62 -20.15 -24.01
CA ARG A 80 -59.62 -21.00 -24.65
C ARG A 80 -58.25 -20.43 -24.33
N GLY A 81 -57.34 -21.26 -23.81
CA GLY A 81 -56.00 -20.82 -23.44
C GLY A 81 -55.08 -21.99 -23.18
N THR A 82 -53.82 -21.71 -22.88
CA THR A 82 -52.79 -22.70 -22.58
C THR A 82 -52.58 -22.83 -21.08
N VAL A 83 -52.43 -24.05 -20.58
CA VAL A 83 -52.10 -24.32 -19.19
C VAL A 83 -50.67 -23.84 -18.89
N VAL A 84 -50.53 -22.86 -18.01
CA VAL A 84 -49.21 -22.29 -17.62
C VAL A 84 -48.70 -22.85 -16.29
N LEU A 85 -49.60 -23.30 -15.42
CA LEU A 85 -49.27 -23.99 -14.17
C LEU A 85 -50.39 -24.99 -13.84
N ALA A 86 -50.04 -26.22 -13.49
CA ALA A 86 -51.01 -27.27 -13.16
C ALA A 86 -51.10 -27.59 -11.65
N SER A 87 -50.11 -27.16 -10.85
CA SER A 87 -50.02 -27.41 -9.41
C SER A 87 -49.26 -26.26 -8.74
N PRO A 88 -49.68 -25.77 -7.55
CA PRO A 88 -50.76 -26.29 -6.70
C PRO A 88 -52.19 -25.92 -7.15
N ALA A 89 -52.32 -24.95 -8.05
CA ALA A 89 -53.59 -24.60 -8.67
C ALA A 89 -53.42 -24.53 -10.20
N LEU A 90 -54.52 -24.73 -10.93
CA LEU A 90 -54.54 -24.70 -12.38
C LEU A 90 -54.66 -23.25 -12.86
N PHE A 91 -53.71 -22.81 -13.66
CA PHE A 91 -53.73 -21.50 -14.32
C PHE A 91 -53.69 -21.68 -15.83
N VAL A 92 -54.60 -20.98 -16.49
CA VAL A 92 -54.74 -20.96 -17.94
C VAL A 92 -54.54 -19.54 -18.43
N GLN A 93 -53.78 -19.37 -19.51
CA GLN A 93 -53.47 -18.06 -20.07
C GLN A 93 -53.83 -18.02 -21.56
N ASP A 94 -54.35 -16.89 -22.01
CA ASP A 94 -54.56 -16.58 -23.43
C ASP A 94 -53.70 -15.37 -23.84
N ALA A 95 -53.93 -14.83 -25.04
CA ALA A 95 -53.18 -13.67 -25.54
C ALA A 95 -53.48 -12.34 -24.79
N THR A 96 -54.44 -12.34 -23.86
CA THR A 96 -54.96 -11.13 -23.19
C THR A 96 -54.83 -11.15 -21.67
N GLY A 97 -54.66 -12.32 -21.05
CA GLY A 97 -54.54 -12.44 -19.61
C GLY A 97 -54.46 -13.87 -19.12
N GLY A 98 -54.18 -14.02 -17.83
CA GLY A 98 -54.26 -15.29 -17.13
C GLY A 98 -55.52 -15.40 -16.26
N ILE A 99 -55.93 -16.63 -15.96
CA ILE A 99 -57.05 -16.92 -15.09
C ILE A 99 -56.80 -18.21 -14.30
N SER A 100 -57.21 -18.21 -13.03
CA SER A 100 -57.14 -19.39 -12.18
C SER A 100 -58.42 -20.21 -12.32
N VAL A 101 -58.27 -21.53 -12.44
CA VAL A 101 -59.35 -22.47 -12.72
C VAL A 101 -59.48 -23.48 -11.59
N GLN A 102 -60.67 -23.55 -11.00
CA GLN A 102 -61.03 -24.57 -10.01
C GLN A 102 -61.92 -25.63 -10.68
N GLN A 103 -61.35 -26.82 -10.88
CA GLN A 103 -62.00 -27.93 -11.59
C GLN A 103 -62.91 -28.77 -10.68
N LEU A 104 -63.97 -29.35 -11.26
CA LEU A 104 -64.84 -30.34 -10.59
C LEU A 104 -64.23 -31.75 -10.52
N LYS A 105 -63.34 -32.09 -11.46
CA LYS A 105 -62.64 -33.38 -11.53
C LYS A 105 -61.15 -33.13 -11.74
N ALA A 106 -60.32 -33.82 -10.97
CA ALA A 106 -58.87 -33.85 -11.20
C ALA A 106 -58.61 -34.58 -12.53
N GLN A 107 -58.08 -33.84 -13.50
CA GLN A 107 -57.58 -34.38 -14.76
C GLN A 107 -56.08 -34.12 -14.82
N ASP A 108 -55.30 -35.09 -15.27
CA ASP A 108 -53.84 -34.95 -15.41
C ASP A 108 -53.49 -34.04 -16.59
N LEU A 109 -53.56 -32.73 -16.37
CA LEU A 109 -53.18 -31.70 -17.34
C LEU A 109 -51.68 -31.38 -17.22
N LYS A 110 -51.03 -31.20 -18.37
CA LYS A 110 -49.62 -30.80 -18.44
C LYS A 110 -49.51 -29.32 -18.77
N VAL A 111 -48.42 -28.71 -18.30
CA VAL A 111 -48.06 -27.35 -18.72
C VAL A 111 -47.80 -27.35 -20.23
N GLY A 112 -48.43 -26.42 -20.94
CA GLY A 112 -48.40 -26.34 -22.39
C GLY A 112 -49.63 -26.95 -23.07
N ASP A 113 -50.54 -27.63 -22.35
CA ASP A 113 -51.76 -28.12 -22.96
C ASP A 113 -52.69 -26.94 -23.30
N GLU A 114 -53.15 -26.87 -24.54
CA GLU A 114 -54.19 -25.93 -24.94
C GLU A 114 -55.54 -26.50 -24.56
N VAL A 115 -56.29 -25.77 -23.75
CA VAL A 115 -57.53 -26.23 -23.14
C VAL A 115 -58.66 -25.25 -23.40
N GLN A 116 -59.86 -25.81 -23.56
CA GLN A 116 -61.11 -25.08 -23.45
C GLN A 116 -61.67 -25.28 -22.04
N VAL A 117 -61.98 -24.18 -21.36
CA VAL A 117 -62.48 -24.20 -19.99
C VAL A 117 -63.84 -23.52 -19.96
N SER A 118 -64.85 -24.23 -19.47
CA SER A 118 -66.20 -23.70 -19.29
C SER A 118 -66.62 -23.81 -17.83
N GLY A 119 -66.99 -22.70 -17.22
CA GLY A 119 -67.36 -22.64 -15.79
C GLY A 119 -68.04 -21.33 -15.41
N THR A 120 -68.27 -21.16 -14.10
CA THR A 120 -68.86 -19.93 -13.54
C THR A 120 -67.74 -18.96 -13.16
N VAL A 121 -67.85 -17.71 -13.61
CA VAL A 121 -66.87 -16.66 -13.32
C VAL A 121 -67.16 -16.03 -11.96
N HIS A 122 -66.16 -16.06 -11.09
CA HIS A 122 -66.15 -15.35 -9.82
C HIS A 122 -65.08 -14.25 -9.86
N ALA A 123 -65.48 -13.01 -9.60
CA ALA A 123 -64.53 -11.89 -9.56
C ALA A 123 -63.74 -11.93 -8.24
N LYS A 124 -62.42 -11.94 -8.31
CA LYS A 124 -61.55 -11.55 -7.19
C LYS A 124 -60.99 -10.15 -7.42
N ALA A 125 -60.22 -9.65 -6.45
CA ALA A 125 -59.67 -8.30 -6.45
C ALA A 125 -58.77 -7.95 -7.66
N PHE A 126 -58.10 -8.93 -8.28
CA PHE A 126 -57.12 -8.69 -9.36
C PHE A 126 -57.31 -9.57 -10.61
N SER A 127 -57.57 -10.87 -10.47
CA SER A 127 -57.98 -11.74 -11.59
C SER A 127 -59.27 -12.50 -11.29
N PRO A 128 -60.16 -12.70 -12.28
CA PRO A 128 -61.29 -13.59 -12.11
C PRO A 128 -60.84 -15.04 -11.86
N THR A 129 -61.71 -15.83 -11.26
CA THR A 129 -61.55 -17.27 -11.06
C THR A 129 -62.70 -18.01 -11.73
N LEU A 130 -62.39 -19.09 -12.44
CA LEU A 130 -63.41 -19.99 -12.99
C LEU A 130 -63.67 -21.13 -12.02
N GLU A 131 -64.82 -21.11 -11.36
CA GLU A 131 -65.25 -22.18 -10.47
C GLU A 131 -66.16 -23.17 -11.19
N ARG A 132 -66.26 -24.38 -10.63
CA ARG A 132 -67.10 -25.45 -11.18
C ARG A 132 -66.81 -25.68 -12.66
N ALA A 133 -65.53 -25.60 -13.02
CA ALA A 133 -65.09 -25.64 -14.40
C ALA A 133 -64.98 -27.07 -14.92
N THR A 134 -65.38 -27.25 -16.17
CA THR A 134 -65.07 -28.42 -17.00
C THR A 134 -63.96 -28.05 -17.97
N VAL A 135 -62.97 -28.92 -18.12
CA VAL A 135 -61.80 -28.68 -18.97
C VAL A 135 -61.74 -29.74 -20.06
N GLN A 136 -61.52 -29.29 -21.29
CA GLN A 136 -61.34 -30.14 -22.45
C GLN A 136 -59.99 -29.79 -23.11
N VAL A 137 -59.11 -30.77 -23.24
CA VAL A 137 -57.83 -30.62 -23.95
C VAL A 137 -58.10 -30.56 -25.45
N LEU A 138 -57.61 -29.52 -26.10
CA LEU A 138 -57.70 -29.29 -27.54
C LEU A 138 -56.41 -29.66 -28.26
N TRP A 139 -55.26 -29.38 -27.63
CA TRP A 139 -53.93 -29.60 -28.19
C TRP A 139 -52.89 -29.79 -27.07
N GLU A 140 -51.78 -30.47 -27.34
CA GLU A 140 -50.69 -30.68 -26.38
C GLU A 140 -49.43 -29.90 -26.76
N ASN A 141 -48.67 -29.42 -25.76
CA ASN A 141 -47.34 -28.81 -25.90
C ASN A 141 -47.26 -27.51 -26.70
N THR A 142 -48.22 -26.60 -26.54
CA THR A 142 -48.12 -25.23 -27.05
C THR A 142 -47.12 -24.43 -26.20
N PRO A 143 -45.98 -23.96 -26.76
CA PRO A 143 -44.99 -23.21 -26.01
C PRO A 143 -45.49 -21.78 -25.75
N MET A 144 -45.56 -21.39 -24.48
CA MET A 144 -45.90 -20.02 -24.07
C MET A 144 -44.66 -19.34 -23.49
N PRO A 145 -44.03 -18.37 -24.20
CA PRO A 145 -42.90 -17.63 -23.64
C PRO A 145 -43.37 -16.75 -22.48
N PRO A 146 -42.55 -16.54 -21.44
CA PRO A 146 -42.88 -15.62 -20.36
C PRO A 146 -42.79 -14.17 -20.83
N VAL A 147 -43.60 -13.29 -20.23
CA VAL A 147 -43.47 -11.84 -20.41
C VAL A 147 -42.40 -11.29 -19.46
N SER A 148 -41.32 -10.71 -19.97
CA SER A 148 -40.29 -10.10 -19.14
C SER A 148 -40.77 -8.75 -18.57
N LEU A 149 -40.86 -8.65 -17.24
CA LEU A 149 -41.38 -7.49 -16.53
C LEU A 149 -40.48 -7.11 -15.34
N THR A 150 -40.56 -5.85 -14.93
CA THR A 150 -39.94 -5.40 -13.67
C THR A 150 -40.85 -5.72 -12.48
N ALA A 151 -40.29 -5.97 -11.29
CA ALA A 151 -41.11 -6.24 -10.11
C ALA A 151 -42.12 -5.11 -9.79
N SER A 152 -41.77 -3.85 -10.08
CA SER A 152 -42.68 -2.70 -9.95
C SER A 152 -43.89 -2.76 -10.88
N GLN A 153 -43.72 -3.31 -12.10
CA GLN A 153 -44.83 -3.50 -13.04
C GLN A 153 -45.72 -4.66 -12.63
N VAL A 154 -45.16 -5.72 -12.05
CA VAL A 154 -45.95 -6.86 -11.55
C VAL A 154 -46.74 -6.48 -10.30
N ALA A 155 -46.15 -5.65 -9.43
CA ALA A 155 -46.78 -5.15 -8.22
C ALA A 155 -48.03 -4.28 -8.47
N THR A 156 -48.30 -3.85 -9.72
CA THR A 156 -49.56 -3.17 -10.05
C THR A 156 -50.78 -4.09 -10.01
N GLY A 157 -50.57 -5.42 -10.05
CA GLY A 157 -51.62 -6.43 -10.11
C GLY A 157 -52.20 -6.67 -11.50
N GLU A 158 -51.79 -5.90 -12.51
CA GLU A 158 -52.30 -6.03 -13.89
C GLU A 158 -51.95 -7.39 -14.52
N PHE A 159 -50.82 -7.96 -14.12
CA PHE A 159 -50.26 -9.23 -14.61
C PHE A 159 -50.56 -10.42 -13.68
N ASP A 160 -51.54 -10.28 -12.79
CA ASP A 160 -51.99 -11.40 -11.94
C ASP A 160 -52.46 -12.58 -12.82
N ALA A 161 -52.24 -13.79 -12.32
CA ALA A 161 -52.44 -15.08 -13.00
C ALA A 161 -51.65 -15.28 -14.31
N THR A 162 -50.70 -14.40 -14.65
CA THR A 162 -49.94 -14.44 -15.91
C THR A 162 -48.56 -15.06 -15.72
N PHE A 163 -48.08 -15.80 -16.73
CA PHE A 163 -46.72 -16.35 -16.79
C PHE A 163 -45.70 -15.29 -17.21
N ILE A 164 -44.84 -14.91 -16.27
CA ILE A 164 -43.92 -13.78 -16.39
C ILE A 164 -42.47 -14.17 -16.07
N GLU A 165 -41.54 -13.31 -16.46
CA GLU A 165 -40.12 -13.40 -16.11
C GLU A 165 -39.71 -12.13 -15.36
N VAL A 166 -39.11 -12.28 -14.19
CA VAL A 166 -38.67 -11.18 -13.31
C VAL A 166 -37.30 -11.48 -12.75
N GLU A 167 -36.46 -10.46 -12.64
CA GLU A 167 -35.17 -10.56 -11.96
C GLU A 167 -35.29 -10.10 -10.50
N GLY A 168 -34.57 -10.75 -9.60
CA GLY A 168 -34.56 -10.39 -8.19
C GLY A 168 -33.29 -10.86 -7.49
N ARG A 169 -32.90 -10.12 -6.45
CA ARG A 169 -31.82 -10.51 -5.55
C ARG A 169 -32.41 -11.33 -4.41
N LEU A 170 -31.90 -12.55 -4.22
CA LEU A 170 -32.29 -13.41 -3.11
C LEU A 170 -31.86 -12.78 -1.78
N THR A 171 -32.80 -12.48 -0.90
CA THR A 171 -32.51 -11.98 0.46
C THR A 171 -32.61 -13.09 1.49
N GLY A 172 -33.58 -13.98 1.33
CA GLY A 172 -33.86 -15.07 2.25
C GLY A 172 -34.37 -16.32 1.55
N LYS A 173 -34.27 -17.46 2.23
CA LYS A 173 -34.91 -18.71 1.84
C LYS A 173 -35.44 -19.42 3.07
N LYS A 174 -36.68 -19.89 3.02
CA LYS A 174 -37.36 -20.57 4.14
C LYS A 174 -38.23 -21.70 3.61
N ARG A 175 -38.61 -22.61 4.51
CA ARG A 175 -39.58 -23.67 4.22
C ARG A 175 -40.95 -23.19 4.66
N GLY A 176 -41.90 -23.22 3.76
CA GLY A 176 -43.30 -22.90 4.02
C GLY A 176 -44.04 -24.05 4.72
N PRO A 177 -45.27 -23.80 5.20
CA PRO A 177 -46.07 -24.77 5.94
C PRO A 177 -46.55 -25.96 5.10
N ASP A 178 -46.73 -25.79 3.78
CA ASP A 178 -47.31 -26.79 2.87
C ASP A 178 -46.24 -27.57 2.05
N ASP A 179 -45.10 -27.89 2.69
CA ASP A 179 -43.94 -28.49 2.01
C ASP A 179 -43.46 -27.68 0.78
N SER A 180 -43.66 -26.36 0.84
CA SER A 180 -43.22 -25.42 -0.17
C SER A 180 -41.87 -24.79 0.21
N LEU A 181 -41.08 -24.46 -0.80
CA LEU A 181 -39.85 -23.70 -0.67
C LEU A 181 -40.18 -22.25 -1.03
N VAL A 182 -39.93 -21.34 -0.09
CA VAL A 182 -40.19 -19.91 -0.26
C VAL A 182 -38.85 -19.18 -0.31
N PHE A 183 -38.65 -18.44 -1.39
CA PHE A 183 -37.51 -17.56 -1.60
C PHE A 183 -38.00 -16.12 -1.45
N ASP A 184 -37.38 -15.36 -0.56
CA ASP A 184 -37.64 -13.94 -0.41
C ASP A 184 -36.68 -13.19 -1.34
N LEU A 185 -37.21 -12.32 -2.20
CA LEU A 185 -36.44 -11.58 -3.21
C LEU A 185 -36.75 -10.09 -3.18
N ASP A 186 -35.73 -9.29 -3.49
CA ASP A 186 -35.86 -7.86 -3.72
C ASP A 186 -35.48 -7.50 -5.15
N SER A 187 -36.29 -6.67 -5.79
CA SER A 187 -36.01 -6.07 -7.10
C SER A 187 -36.31 -4.58 -7.06
N GLY A 188 -35.26 -3.78 -6.86
CA GLY A 188 -35.40 -2.33 -6.70
C GLY A 188 -36.18 -2.00 -5.42
N PRO A 189 -37.31 -1.26 -5.50
CA PRO A 189 -38.12 -0.91 -4.34
C PRO A 189 -39.15 -1.98 -3.94
N GLN A 190 -39.32 -3.04 -4.73
CA GLN A 190 -40.33 -4.06 -4.49
C GLN A 190 -39.70 -5.34 -3.95
N SER A 191 -40.25 -5.82 -2.84
CA SER A 191 -39.99 -7.17 -2.33
C SER A 191 -41.08 -8.11 -2.84
N PHE A 192 -40.72 -9.34 -3.19
CA PHE A 192 -41.66 -10.36 -3.62
C PHE A 192 -41.17 -11.74 -3.19
N GLN A 193 -42.07 -12.72 -3.21
CA GLN A 193 -41.74 -14.10 -2.86
C GLN A 193 -41.80 -14.98 -4.09
N ALA A 194 -40.90 -15.95 -4.20
CA ALA A 194 -41.05 -17.04 -5.15
C ALA A 194 -41.33 -18.32 -4.38
N VAL A 195 -42.38 -19.03 -4.76
CA VAL A 195 -42.86 -20.25 -4.10
C VAL A 195 -42.72 -21.41 -5.06
N MET A 196 -42.12 -22.50 -4.59
CA MET A 196 -41.93 -23.73 -5.36
C MET A 196 -42.31 -24.94 -4.51
N ASN A 197 -42.80 -26.01 -5.13
CA ASN A 197 -43.00 -27.29 -4.43
C ASN A 197 -41.65 -28.00 -4.19
N ARG A 198 -41.41 -28.51 -2.97
CA ARG A 198 -40.14 -29.10 -2.53
C ARG A 198 -39.61 -30.22 -3.42
N GLY A 199 -40.48 -31.11 -3.88
CA GLY A 199 -40.09 -32.25 -4.73
C GLY A 199 -39.40 -31.87 -6.05
N ARG A 200 -39.48 -30.60 -6.46
CA ARG A 200 -38.89 -30.05 -7.69
C ARG A 200 -37.81 -28.98 -7.45
N GLY A 201 -37.39 -28.75 -6.19
CA GLY A 201 -36.56 -27.58 -5.84
C GLY A 201 -35.48 -27.78 -4.77
N ASP A 202 -35.33 -28.97 -4.17
CA ASP A 202 -34.43 -29.19 -3.03
C ASP A 202 -32.93 -28.91 -3.35
N THR A 203 -32.46 -29.29 -4.55
CA THR A 203 -31.07 -29.04 -4.99
C THR A 203 -30.79 -27.55 -5.22
N LEU A 204 -31.78 -26.83 -5.76
CA LEU A 204 -31.72 -25.39 -5.96
C LEU A 204 -31.71 -24.68 -4.60
N PHE A 205 -32.58 -25.11 -3.68
CA PHE A 205 -32.64 -24.58 -2.31
C PHE A 205 -31.34 -24.77 -1.55
N SER A 206 -30.65 -25.91 -1.67
CA SER A 206 -29.36 -26.12 -0.98
C SER A 206 -28.23 -25.26 -1.55
N THR A 207 -28.21 -25.06 -2.86
CA THR A 207 -27.09 -24.44 -3.58
C THR A 207 -27.17 -22.91 -3.58
N LEU A 208 -28.37 -22.34 -3.57
CA LEU A 208 -28.53 -20.88 -3.56
C LEU A 208 -28.02 -20.25 -2.28
N LYS A 209 -27.16 -19.24 -2.44
CA LYS A 209 -26.69 -18.39 -1.35
C LYS A 209 -27.48 -17.08 -1.33
N PRO A 210 -27.88 -16.57 -0.16
CA PRO A 210 -28.39 -15.20 -0.03
C PRO A 210 -27.43 -14.20 -0.69
N GLY A 211 -27.99 -13.19 -1.35
CA GLY A 211 -27.27 -12.19 -2.15
C GLY A 211 -27.09 -12.56 -3.63
N SER A 212 -27.47 -13.77 -4.05
CA SER A 212 -27.44 -14.19 -5.47
C SER A 212 -28.50 -13.42 -6.27
N ILE A 213 -28.19 -13.08 -7.51
CA ILE A 213 -29.13 -12.49 -8.47
C ILE A 213 -29.74 -13.63 -9.29
N LEU A 214 -31.06 -13.69 -9.29
CA LEU A 214 -31.84 -14.72 -9.95
C LEU A 214 -32.72 -14.11 -11.03
N ARG A 215 -32.88 -14.84 -12.13
CA ARG A 215 -33.94 -14.62 -13.10
C ARG A 215 -34.96 -15.72 -12.92
N LEU A 216 -36.18 -15.34 -12.57
CA LEU A 216 -37.25 -16.25 -12.19
C LEU A 216 -38.37 -16.21 -13.23
N ARG A 217 -38.93 -17.37 -13.55
CA ARG A 217 -40.06 -17.53 -14.48
C ARG A 217 -41.21 -18.21 -13.76
N GLY A 218 -42.38 -17.59 -13.71
CA GLY A 218 -43.48 -18.20 -12.99
C GLY A 218 -44.78 -17.45 -13.17
N VAL A 219 -45.83 -18.00 -12.58
CA VAL A 219 -47.14 -17.36 -12.59
C VAL A 219 -47.18 -16.35 -11.45
N ALA A 220 -47.41 -15.08 -11.78
CA ALA A 220 -47.60 -14.04 -10.77
C ALA A 220 -48.97 -14.19 -10.11
N VAL A 221 -48.99 -14.15 -8.78
CA VAL A 221 -50.21 -14.19 -7.97
C VAL A 221 -50.18 -13.09 -6.92
N SER A 222 -51.26 -12.32 -6.82
CA SER A 222 -51.46 -11.31 -5.77
C SER A 222 -52.39 -11.80 -4.65
N ASP A 223 -52.83 -13.07 -4.71
CA ASP A 223 -53.72 -13.67 -3.70
C ASP A 223 -53.01 -13.76 -2.33
N GLY A 224 -53.69 -13.25 -1.30
CA GLY A 224 -53.24 -13.28 0.09
C GLY A 224 -52.88 -14.67 0.61
N ALA A 225 -53.44 -15.74 0.03
CA ALA A 225 -53.08 -17.11 0.36
C ALA A 225 -51.58 -17.42 0.11
N TYR A 226 -50.98 -16.80 -0.91
CA TYR A 226 -49.57 -17.00 -1.26
C TYR A 226 -48.68 -15.85 -0.78
N THR A 227 -49.19 -14.62 -0.79
CA THR A 227 -48.41 -13.44 -0.38
C THR A 227 -48.41 -13.20 1.13
N GLN A 228 -49.31 -13.86 1.86
CA GLN A 228 -49.62 -13.59 3.27
C GLN A 228 -49.96 -12.12 3.56
N ASN A 229 -50.32 -11.35 2.52
CA ASN A 229 -50.45 -9.89 2.55
C ASN A 229 -49.19 -9.15 3.03
N LEU A 230 -48.02 -9.78 2.96
CA LEU A 230 -46.72 -9.21 3.36
C LEU A 230 -45.94 -8.64 2.15
N VAL A 231 -46.23 -9.15 0.96
CA VAL A 231 -45.62 -8.73 -0.30
C VAL A 231 -46.70 -8.45 -1.35
N PRO A 232 -46.46 -7.53 -2.31
CA PRO A 232 -47.43 -7.17 -3.36
C PRO A 232 -47.81 -8.33 -4.28
N PHE A 233 -46.89 -9.27 -4.51
CA PHE A 233 -47.14 -10.47 -5.30
C PHE A 233 -46.19 -11.60 -4.89
N ALA A 234 -46.58 -12.83 -5.22
CA ALA A 234 -45.76 -14.01 -5.19
C ALA A 234 -45.66 -14.62 -6.59
N LEU A 235 -44.57 -15.33 -6.86
CA LEU A 235 -44.30 -15.99 -8.12
C LEU A 235 -44.32 -17.51 -7.89
N LEU A 236 -45.27 -18.19 -8.53
CA LEU A 236 -45.37 -19.65 -8.45
C LEU A 236 -44.49 -20.28 -9.55
N LEU A 237 -43.41 -20.94 -9.12
CA LEU A 237 -42.44 -21.58 -10.00
C LEU A 237 -42.89 -23.02 -10.33
N ARG A 238 -42.73 -23.44 -11.59
CA ARG A 238 -43.17 -24.79 -12.03
C ARG A 238 -42.14 -25.87 -11.71
N SER A 239 -40.86 -25.49 -11.76
CA SER A 239 -39.68 -26.35 -11.53
C SER A 239 -38.44 -25.54 -11.17
N SER A 240 -37.34 -26.21 -10.83
CA SER A 240 -36.03 -25.58 -10.64
C SER A 240 -35.49 -24.88 -11.89
N ASP A 241 -35.86 -25.32 -13.09
CA ASP A 241 -35.36 -24.76 -14.35
C ASP A 241 -35.89 -23.34 -14.63
N ASP A 242 -36.98 -22.99 -13.96
CA ASP A 242 -37.56 -21.65 -13.99
C ASP A 242 -36.81 -20.65 -13.10
N ALA A 243 -35.78 -21.08 -12.36
CA ALA A 243 -34.94 -20.21 -11.52
C ALA A 243 -33.47 -20.26 -11.97
N LEU A 244 -33.07 -19.29 -12.79
CA LEU A 244 -31.71 -19.18 -13.30
C LEU A 244 -30.85 -18.27 -12.40
N VAL A 245 -29.73 -18.78 -11.91
CA VAL A 245 -28.75 -17.97 -11.15
C VAL A 245 -27.89 -17.17 -12.12
N LEU A 246 -28.11 -15.85 -12.18
CA LEU A 246 -27.35 -14.94 -13.05
C LEU A 246 -25.97 -14.60 -12.45
N ALA A 247 -25.93 -14.38 -11.13
CA ALA A 247 -24.69 -14.09 -10.41
C ALA A 247 -24.79 -14.57 -8.95
N GLY A 248 -23.69 -15.10 -8.42
CA GLY A 248 -23.56 -15.40 -7.00
C GLY A 248 -23.37 -14.12 -6.16
N PRO A 249 -23.33 -14.23 -4.81
CA PRO A 249 -23.03 -13.09 -3.96
C PRO A 249 -21.64 -12.53 -4.28
N PRO A 250 -21.44 -11.20 -4.20
CA PRO A 250 -20.13 -10.59 -4.39
C PRO A 250 -19.08 -11.23 -3.48
N TRP A 251 -17.90 -11.52 -4.02
CA TRP A 251 -16.81 -12.07 -3.23
C TRP A 251 -16.32 -11.06 -2.17
N TRP A 252 -16.44 -9.76 -2.44
CA TRP A 252 -16.17 -8.74 -1.44
C TRP A 252 -17.27 -8.68 -0.38
N ASN A 253 -16.87 -8.92 0.86
CA ASN A 253 -17.67 -8.66 2.04
C ASN A 253 -16.77 -8.07 3.14
N ALA A 254 -17.37 -7.60 4.24
CA ALA A 254 -16.62 -6.99 5.34
C ALA A 254 -15.52 -7.89 5.90
N ARG A 255 -15.75 -9.21 5.94
CA ARG A 255 -14.77 -10.19 6.41
C ARG A 255 -13.57 -10.29 5.48
N HIS A 256 -13.78 -10.39 4.17
CA HIS A 256 -12.68 -10.46 3.20
C HIS A 256 -11.90 -9.13 3.12
N ALA A 257 -12.59 -8.00 3.24
CA ALA A 257 -11.95 -6.69 3.36
C ALA A 257 -11.04 -6.60 4.59
N PHE A 258 -11.52 -7.07 5.75
CA PHE A 258 -10.73 -7.11 6.97
C PHE A 258 -9.49 -8.00 6.84
N VAL A 259 -9.64 -9.22 6.29
CA VAL A 259 -8.51 -10.14 6.06
C VAL A 259 -7.47 -9.52 5.14
N ALA A 260 -7.88 -8.87 4.05
CA ALA A 260 -6.97 -8.20 3.13
C ALA A 260 -6.20 -7.05 3.81
N ALA A 261 -6.87 -6.25 4.64
CA ALA A 261 -6.24 -5.16 5.39
C ALA A 261 -5.18 -5.69 6.38
N VAL A 262 -5.49 -6.77 7.11
CA VAL A 262 -4.53 -7.42 8.02
C VAL A 262 -3.33 -7.98 7.26
N ALA A 263 -3.54 -8.64 6.12
CA ALA A 263 -2.47 -9.18 5.29
C ALA A 263 -1.55 -8.07 4.76
N LEU A 264 -2.11 -6.94 4.33
CA LEU A 264 -1.35 -5.77 3.87
C LEU A 264 -0.50 -5.18 5.01
N LEU A 265 -1.07 -5.05 6.20
CA LEU A 265 -0.36 -4.53 7.37
C LEU A 265 0.80 -5.44 7.79
N LEU A 266 0.59 -6.76 7.78
CA LEU A 266 1.66 -7.74 8.04
C LEU A 266 2.78 -7.65 7.00
N MET A 267 2.43 -7.53 5.72
CA MET A 267 3.41 -7.38 4.64
C MET A 267 4.26 -6.10 4.81
N ALA A 268 3.63 -4.98 5.17
CA ALA A 268 4.32 -3.74 5.45
C ALA A 268 5.26 -3.87 6.67
N MET A 269 4.82 -4.57 7.72
CA MET A 269 5.64 -4.79 8.92
C MET A 269 6.87 -5.66 8.62
N VAL A 270 6.72 -6.70 7.80
CA VAL A 270 7.82 -7.55 7.34
C VAL A 270 8.80 -6.75 6.48
N ALA A 271 8.31 -5.97 5.52
CA ALA A 271 9.15 -5.11 4.69
C ALA A 271 9.97 -4.12 5.53
N ASN A 272 9.32 -3.48 6.52
CA ASN A 272 9.98 -2.55 7.44
C ASN A 272 11.07 -3.24 8.28
N PHE A 273 10.80 -4.46 8.76
CA PHE A 273 11.79 -5.25 9.49
C PHE A 273 13.03 -5.56 8.64
N PHE A 274 12.84 -5.98 7.38
CA PHE A 274 13.96 -6.26 6.48
C PHE A 274 14.75 -5.01 6.09
N TYR A 275 14.07 -3.86 5.91
CA TYR A 275 14.72 -2.58 5.63
C TYR A 275 15.74 -2.21 6.73
N HIS A 276 15.30 -2.18 7.99
CA HIS A 276 16.19 -1.85 9.12
C HIS A 276 17.29 -2.89 9.34
N ARG A 277 17.01 -4.17 9.04
CA ARG A 277 18.01 -5.24 9.13
C ARG A 277 19.13 -5.03 8.09
N ALA A 278 18.77 -4.69 6.86
CA ALA A 278 19.73 -4.44 5.78
C ALA A 278 20.61 -3.22 6.07
N GLU A 279 20.03 -2.14 6.60
CA GLU A 279 20.77 -0.94 7.01
C GLU A 279 21.80 -1.26 8.10
N SER A 280 21.39 -2.04 9.11
CA SER A 280 22.26 -2.49 10.20
C SER A 280 23.37 -3.43 9.74
N TRP A 281 23.14 -4.23 8.69
CA TRP A 281 24.17 -5.08 8.09
C TRP A 281 25.17 -4.27 7.28
N ARG A 282 24.70 -3.28 6.51
CA ARG A 282 25.57 -2.38 5.75
C ARG A 282 26.50 -1.60 6.66
N LEU A 283 25.99 -1.04 7.76
CA LEU A 283 26.82 -0.32 8.72
C LEU A 283 27.88 -1.23 9.35
N ARG A 284 27.48 -2.44 9.77
CA ARG A 284 28.42 -3.43 10.34
C ARG A 284 29.49 -3.87 9.34
N ALA A 285 29.11 -4.17 8.10
CA ALA A 285 30.05 -4.55 7.06
C ALA A 285 31.07 -3.45 6.75
N VAL A 286 30.65 -2.18 6.74
CA VAL A 286 31.55 -1.03 6.56
C VAL A 286 32.51 -0.87 7.74
N LEU A 287 32.04 -1.09 8.98
CA LEU A 287 32.88 -1.03 10.17
C LEU A 287 33.90 -2.16 10.22
N ASP A 288 33.47 -3.39 9.95
CA ASP A 288 34.31 -4.60 9.92
C ASP A 288 35.39 -4.49 8.84
N GLU A 289 35.01 -4.00 7.65
CA GLU A 289 35.96 -3.79 6.55
C GLU A 289 36.96 -2.64 6.84
N ARG A 290 36.54 -1.60 7.57
CA ARG A 290 37.46 -0.56 8.05
C ARG A 290 38.42 -1.10 9.11
N GLU A 291 37.94 -1.93 10.03
CA GLU A 291 38.77 -2.56 11.05
C GLU A 291 39.81 -3.48 10.40
N ARG A 292 39.39 -4.31 9.44
CA ARG A 292 40.29 -5.15 8.65
C ARG A 292 41.35 -4.34 7.89
N MET A 293 40.94 -3.28 7.18
CA MET A 293 41.88 -2.38 6.50
C MET A 293 42.84 -1.70 7.49
N ALA A 294 42.36 -1.29 8.66
CA ALA A 294 43.19 -0.70 9.71
C ALA A 294 44.30 -1.66 10.16
N TYR A 295 43.97 -2.93 10.41
CA TYR A 295 44.96 -3.96 10.75
C TYR A 295 45.96 -4.21 9.61
N GLU A 296 45.50 -4.42 8.38
CA GLU A 296 46.38 -4.69 7.22
C GLU A 296 47.32 -3.51 6.91
N MET A 297 46.81 -2.27 7.02
CA MET A 297 47.63 -1.06 6.86
C MET A 297 48.64 -0.91 8.00
N HIS A 298 48.25 -1.22 9.25
CA HIS A 298 49.14 -1.09 10.40
C HIS A 298 50.35 -2.00 10.28
N ASP A 299 50.14 -3.26 9.93
CA ASP A 299 51.21 -4.24 9.80
C ASP A 299 52.18 -3.87 8.67
N THR A 300 51.63 -3.54 7.51
CA THR A 300 52.45 -3.23 6.31
C THR A 300 53.25 -1.94 6.48
N LEU A 301 52.60 -0.88 7.00
CA LEU A 301 53.26 0.42 7.16
C LEU A 301 54.25 0.41 8.32
N SER A 302 53.93 -0.23 9.45
CA SER A 302 54.84 -0.33 10.59
C SER A 302 56.12 -1.09 10.22
N GLN A 303 56.01 -2.19 9.49
CA GLN A 303 57.18 -2.92 8.99
C GLN A 303 58.02 -2.07 8.03
N SER A 304 57.39 -1.33 7.13
CA SER A 304 58.07 -0.47 6.17
C SER A 304 58.85 0.65 6.86
N PHE A 305 58.24 1.34 7.83
CA PHE A 305 58.91 2.41 8.58
C PHE A 305 60.02 1.89 9.49
N ALA A 306 59.82 0.73 10.14
CA ALA A 306 60.87 0.09 10.92
C ALA A 306 62.09 -0.25 10.02
N GLY A 307 61.86 -0.80 8.84
CA GLY A 307 62.91 -1.10 7.86
C GLY A 307 63.69 0.14 7.41
N ILE A 308 62.99 1.23 7.06
CA ILE A 308 63.63 2.50 6.68
C ILE A 308 64.43 3.09 7.87
N GLY A 309 63.86 3.04 9.08
CA GLY A 309 64.54 3.52 10.29
C GLY A 309 65.83 2.75 10.58
N PHE A 310 65.82 1.42 10.43
CA PHE A 310 67.03 0.61 10.59
C PHE A 310 68.10 0.93 9.54
N GLN A 311 67.71 1.14 8.27
CA GLN A 311 68.65 1.54 7.22
C GLN A 311 69.30 2.90 7.50
N LEU A 312 68.50 3.89 7.91
CA LEU A 312 69.02 5.22 8.28
C LEU A 312 69.98 5.14 9.47
N LYS A 313 69.65 4.33 10.48
CA LYS A 313 70.52 4.10 11.64
C LYS A 313 71.83 3.42 11.25
N ALA A 314 71.79 2.41 10.38
CA ALA A 314 73.00 1.72 9.89
C ALA A 314 73.92 2.67 9.09
N ILE A 315 73.33 3.54 8.25
CA ILE A 315 74.09 4.57 7.52
C ILE A 315 74.73 5.57 8.50
N ARG A 316 74.03 5.91 9.60
CA ARG A 316 74.55 6.82 10.63
C ARG A 316 75.74 6.23 11.36
N GLU A 317 75.63 4.98 11.80
CA GLU A 317 76.65 4.29 12.61
C GLU A 317 77.91 3.94 11.78
N GLY A 318 77.79 3.81 10.46
CA GLY A 318 78.91 3.55 9.55
C GLY A 318 79.65 4.80 9.05
N MET A 319 79.22 6.01 9.41
CA MET A 319 79.76 7.27 8.88
C MET A 319 80.87 7.87 9.78
N PRO A 320 82.03 8.28 9.22
CA PRO A 320 83.06 9.01 9.96
C PRO A 320 82.56 10.40 10.42
N GLU A 321 83.02 10.89 11.58
CA GLU A 321 82.56 12.15 12.20
C GLU A 321 82.84 13.45 11.39
N ASN A 322 83.46 13.35 10.22
CA ASN A 322 83.98 14.49 9.47
C ASN A 322 82.93 15.24 8.61
N TYR A 323 81.66 14.84 8.65
CA TYR A 323 80.58 15.41 7.81
C TYR A 323 79.33 15.81 8.61
N PRO A 324 79.40 16.91 9.38
CA PRO A 324 78.31 17.34 10.26
C PRO A 324 77.00 17.67 9.51
N GLN A 325 77.09 18.17 8.27
CA GLN A 325 75.93 18.48 7.44
C GLN A 325 75.16 17.22 6.99
N LEU A 326 75.88 16.11 6.72
CA LEU A 326 75.25 14.85 6.31
C LEU A 326 74.62 14.14 7.52
N GLN A 327 75.26 14.20 8.68
CA GLN A 327 74.69 13.72 9.94
C GLN A 327 73.38 14.45 10.28
N GLN A 328 73.34 15.78 10.12
CA GLN A 328 72.14 16.58 10.34
C GLN A 328 70.99 16.21 9.38
N GLN A 329 71.29 15.90 8.10
CA GLN A 329 70.28 15.42 7.16
C GLN A 329 69.76 14.02 7.51
N LEU A 330 70.62 13.16 8.04
CA LEU A 330 70.25 11.80 8.45
C LEU A 330 69.38 11.79 9.71
N ASP A 331 69.67 12.69 10.66
CA ASP A 331 68.83 12.93 11.83
C ASP A 331 67.45 13.46 11.42
N LEU A 332 67.42 14.42 10.47
CA LEU A 332 66.15 14.94 9.92
C LEU A 332 65.33 13.84 9.23
N ALA A 333 65.98 12.95 8.47
CA ALA A 333 65.33 11.82 7.82
C ALA A 333 64.81 10.80 8.84
N SER A 334 65.56 10.54 9.90
CA SER A 334 65.15 9.63 10.99
C SER A 334 63.95 10.18 11.75
N ASP A 335 63.93 11.50 12.00
CA ASP A 335 62.79 12.19 12.60
C ASP A 335 61.57 12.18 11.69
N LEU A 336 61.74 12.33 10.38
CA LEU A 336 60.66 12.21 9.39
C LEU A 336 60.03 10.81 9.39
N VAL A 337 60.84 9.76 9.47
CA VAL A 337 60.35 8.36 9.52
C VAL A 337 59.61 8.09 10.82
N ARG A 338 60.19 8.50 11.95
CA ARG A 338 59.55 8.37 13.27
C ARG A 338 58.23 9.14 13.34
N HIS A 339 58.21 10.36 12.82
CA HIS A 339 56.99 11.17 12.75
C HIS A 339 55.95 10.53 11.82
N SER A 340 56.36 10.00 10.67
CA SER A 340 55.46 9.34 9.72
C SER A 340 54.89 8.03 10.25
N HIS A 341 55.68 7.26 10.99
CA HIS A 341 55.24 6.04 11.68
C HIS A 341 54.20 6.36 12.76
N GLU A 342 54.50 7.35 13.60
CA GLU A 342 53.61 7.79 14.66
C GLU A 342 52.30 8.38 14.09
N GLU A 343 52.38 9.16 13.02
CA GLU A 343 51.21 9.72 12.33
C GLU A 343 50.35 8.65 11.64
N THR A 344 50.98 7.61 11.11
CA THR A 344 50.28 6.46 10.53
C THR A 344 49.56 5.67 11.61
N ARG A 345 50.25 5.36 12.72
CA ARG A 345 49.67 4.67 13.88
C ARG A 345 48.47 5.44 14.43
N ARG A 346 48.59 6.76 14.53
CA ARG A 346 47.50 7.66 14.95
C ARG A 346 46.35 7.65 13.94
N SER A 347 46.61 7.78 12.64
CA SER A 347 45.54 7.83 11.62
C SER A 347 44.73 6.52 11.50
N ILE A 348 45.34 5.39 11.88
CA ILE A 348 44.70 4.08 11.88
C ILE A 348 43.87 3.87 13.15
N ALA A 349 44.21 4.54 14.25
CA ALA A 349 43.44 4.57 15.48
C ALA A 349 42.18 5.45 15.31
N VAL A 350 41.30 5.05 14.40
CA VAL A 350 39.98 5.65 14.23
C VAL A 350 39.20 5.43 15.52
N LEU A 351 38.61 6.51 16.04
CA LEU A 351 37.82 6.54 17.27
C LEU A 351 36.85 5.35 17.33
N ARG A 352 37.00 4.51 18.35
CA ARG A 352 36.05 3.43 18.64
C ARG A 352 34.65 4.03 18.85
N PRO A 353 33.57 3.28 18.57
CA PRO A 353 32.19 3.76 18.77
C PRO A 353 31.94 4.36 20.17
N GLU A 354 32.63 3.86 21.19
CA GLU A 354 32.59 4.31 22.59
C GLU A 354 33.12 5.73 22.81
N GLN A 355 34.03 6.20 21.95
CA GLN A 355 34.69 7.53 22.04
C GLN A 355 33.96 8.62 21.22
N LEU A 356 32.95 8.23 20.43
CA LEU A 356 32.09 9.12 19.63
C LEU A 356 30.85 9.60 20.41
N GLY A 357 30.77 9.27 21.70
CA GLY A 357 29.79 9.84 22.62
C GLY A 357 30.08 11.33 22.90
N PRO A 358 29.10 12.06 23.45
CA PRO A 358 29.21 13.51 23.59
C PRO A 358 30.38 13.98 24.48
N ASP A 359 30.77 13.16 25.47
CA ASP A 359 31.91 13.41 26.36
C ASP A 359 33.17 12.60 26.01
N GLY A 360 33.08 11.70 25.02
CA GLY A 360 34.13 10.74 24.70
C GLY A 360 35.42 11.38 24.18
N LEU A 361 35.28 12.46 23.40
CA LEU A 361 36.40 13.19 22.80
C LEU A 361 37.24 13.91 23.87
N LEU A 362 36.60 14.71 24.73
CA LEU A 362 37.29 15.45 25.78
C LEU A 362 37.96 14.50 26.77
N ARG A 363 37.27 13.43 27.17
CA ARG A 363 37.83 12.38 28.03
C ARG A 363 39.07 11.74 27.41
N SER A 364 39.03 11.38 26.13
CA SER A 364 40.15 10.75 25.44
C SER A 364 41.37 11.66 25.32
N LEU A 365 41.15 12.96 25.10
CA LEU A 365 42.23 13.96 25.09
C LEU A 365 42.84 14.14 26.49
N ARG A 366 42.00 14.19 27.53
CA ARG A 366 42.45 14.26 28.93
C ARG A 366 43.30 13.04 29.30
N GLU A 367 42.78 11.83 29.07
CA GLU A 367 43.52 10.59 29.35
C GLU A 367 44.85 10.53 28.58
N CYS A 368 44.93 11.13 27.40
CA CYS A 368 46.18 11.23 26.67
C CYS A 368 47.15 12.26 27.27
N ALA A 369 46.64 13.42 27.69
CA ALA A 369 47.44 14.43 28.39
C ALA A 369 48.03 13.84 29.69
N ASP A 370 47.20 13.12 30.46
CA ASP A 370 47.61 12.45 31.70
C ASP A 370 48.78 11.47 31.44
N ARG A 371 48.71 10.66 30.37
CA ARG A 371 49.79 9.75 29.96
C ARG A 371 51.06 10.46 29.48
N LEU A 372 50.94 11.60 28.79
CA LEU A 372 52.10 12.33 28.30
C LEU A 372 52.88 13.00 29.44
N VAL A 373 52.19 13.31 30.55
CA VAL A 373 52.74 13.99 31.73
C VAL A 373 53.17 13.00 32.82
N GLU A 374 52.93 11.70 32.65
CA GLU A 374 53.17 10.64 33.66
C GLU A 374 54.61 10.72 34.22
N GLY A 375 54.73 11.12 35.50
CA GLY A 375 56.01 11.37 36.18
C GLY A 375 56.39 12.85 36.40
N GLY A 376 55.59 13.81 35.91
CA GLY A 376 55.78 15.26 36.07
C GLY A 376 54.69 15.95 36.92
N SER A 377 54.86 17.26 37.17
CA SER A 377 53.98 18.09 38.01
C SER A 377 53.09 19.06 37.21
N VAL A 378 52.61 18.66 36.02
CA VAL A 378 51.80 19.54 35.16
C VAL A 378 50.31 19.41 35.53
N GLU A 379 49.65 20.54 35.81
CA GLU A 379 48.22 20.58 36.12
C GLU A 379 47.40 20.49 34.82
N ILE A 380 46.50 19.51 34.71
CA ILE A 380 45.64 19.31 33.53
C ILE A 380 44.19 19.66 33.86
N GLN A 381 43.68 20.70 33.20
CA GLN A 381 42.28 21.09 33.25
C GLN A 381 41.59 20.73 31.93
N ALA A 382 40.46 20.02 32.01
CA ALA A 382 39.65 19.66 30.84
C ALA A 382 38.21 20.07 31.10
N THR A 383 37.65 20.94 30.27
CA THR A 383 36.29 21.47 30.43
C THR A 383 35.48 21.37 29.14
N SER A 384 34.20 21.06 29.28
CA SER A 384 33.23 21.13 28.18
C SER A 384 32.19 22.20 28.45
N SER A 385 31.73 22.88 27.40
CA SER A 385 30.65 23.86 27.46
C SER A 385 29.68 23.70 26.30
N GLY A 386 28.42 24.09 26.51
CA GLY A 386 27.33 23.89 25.54
C GLY A 386 26.62 22.55 25.73
N GLU A 387 25.60 22.29 24.89
CA GLU A 387 24.89 21.01 24.86
C GLU A 387 25.68 20.02 23.98
N PRO A 388 26.17 18.90 24.54
CA PRO A 388 26.97 17.95 23.77
C PRO A 388 26.17 17.29 22.62
N VAL A 389 26.70 17.36 21.40
CA VAL A 389 26.08 16.78 20.19
C VAL A 389 26.96 15.68 19.61
N LYS A 390 26.36 14.66 19.01
CA LYS A 390 27.09 13.61 18.29
C LYS A 390 27.84 14.20 17.10
N LEU A 391 29.16 14.14 17.15
CA LEU A 391 30.03 14.65 16.08
C LEU A 391 30.05 13.69 14.87
N PRO A 392 30.06 14.20 13.63
CA PRO A 392 30.44 13.41 12.48
C PRO A 392 31.83 12.81 12.67
N LEU A 393 32.01 11.53 12.31
CA LEU A 393 33.28 10.80 12.54
C LEU A 393 34.51 11.55 12.01
N ARG A 394 34.41 12.16 10.82
CA ARG A 394 35.49 12.94 10.21
C ARG A 394 35.88 14.18 11.03
N VAL A 395 34.91 14.84 11.66
CA VAL A 395 35.14 16.02 12.50
C VAL A 395 35.79 15.61 13.81
N ALA A 396 35.25 14.57 14.45
CA ALA A 396 35.79 14.03 15.70
C ALA A 396 37.25 13.58 15.53
N ASP A 397 37.56 12.86 14.44
CA ASP A 397 38.91 12.39 14.10
C ASP A 397 39.91 13.54 13.93
N ALA A 398 39.56 14.53 13.12
CA ALA A 398 40.43 15.67 12.86
C ALA A 398 40.70 16.49 14.14
N ILE A 399 39.66 16.78 14.93
CA ILE A 399 39.79 17.52 16.19
C ILE A 399 40.63 16.73 17.20
N TYR A 400 40.40 15.42 17.31
CA TYR A 400 41.17 14.56 18.20
C TYR A 400 42.67 14.58 17.86
N HIS A 401 43.03 14.38 16.59
CA HIS A 401 44.43 14.35 16.19
C HIS A 401 45.13 15.70 16.29
N ILE A 402 44.41 16.79 16.01
CA ILE A 402 44.94 18.15 16.20
C ILE A 402 45.17 18.42 17.69
N GLY A 403 44.23 18.01 18.55
CA GLY A 403 44.40 18.10 20.00
C GLY A 403 45.58 17.27 20.50
N LEU A 404 45.73 16.04 20.02
CA LEU A 404 46.83 15.15 20.38
C LEU A 404 48.20 15.74 20.02
N GLU A 405 48.32 16.29 18.81
CA GLU A 405 49.56 16.92 18.35
C GLU A 405 49.85 18.20 19.13
N ALA A 406 48.83 19.00 19.45
CA ALA A 406 48.98 20.17 20.32
C ALA A 406 49.50 19.79 21.72
N LEU A 407 48.91 18.77 22.35
CA LEU A 407 49.34 18.26 23.66
C LEU A 407 50.78 17.71 23.62
N ALA A 408 51.10 16.93 22.59
CA ALA A 408 52.45 16.39 22.42
C ALA A 408 53.48 17.52 22.22
N ASN A 409 53.16 18.55 21.45
CA ASN A 409 54.04 19.69 21.24
C ASN A 409 54.24 20.49 22.53
N ALA A 410 53.17 20.73 23.31
CA ALA A 410 53.26 21.42 24.58
C ALA A 410 54.19 20.68 25.56
N VAL A 411 54.00 19.37 25.75
CA VAL A 411 54.82 18.58 26.68
C VAL A 411 56.28 18.44 26.20
N ARG A 412 56.51 18.21 24.90
CA ARG A 412 57.87 17.98 24.36
C ARG A 412 58.70 19.25 24.25
N HIS A 413 58.08 20.40 24.00
CA HIS A 413 58.79 21.64 23.66
C HIS A 413 58.50 22.80 24.62
N GLY A 414 57.33 22.83 25.24
CA GLY A 414 56.90 23.93 26.10
C GLY A 414 57.32 23.78 27.57
N HIS A 415 57.47 22.54 28.07
CA HIS A 415 57.64 22.24 29.50
C HIS A 415 56.64 23.01 30.41
N PRO A 416 55.33 22.95 30.12
CA PRO A 416 54.34 23.75 30.83
C PRO A 416 54.16 23.31 32.27
N THR A 417 53.69 24.22 33.13
CA THR A 417 53.18 23.90 34.46
C THR A 417 51.68 23.62 34.44
N ARG A 418 50.97 24.07 33.40
CA ARG A 418 49.53 23.89 33.23
C ARG A 418 49.13 23.66 31.77
N LEU A 419 48.20 22.74 31.58
CA LEU A 419 47.51 22.47 30.32
C LEU A 419 46.00 22.66 30.48
N ASP A 420 45.39 23.46 29.62
CA ASP A 420 43.94 23.70 29.59
C ASP A 420 43.36 23.23 28.26
N ILE A 421 42.45 22.25 28.33
CA ILE A 421 41.75 21.64 27.20
C ILE A 421 40.27 22.04 27.30
N ARG A 422 39.77 22.81 26.33
CA ARG A 422 38.37 23.25 26.30
C ARG A 422 37.68 22.77 25.04
N LEU A 423 36.55 22.10 25.21
CA LEU A 423 35.68 21.64 24.12
C LEU A 423 34.31 22.32 24.21
N ALA A 424 34.01 23.20 23.27
CA ALA A 424 32.76 23.96 23.24
C ALA A 424 31.86 23.51 22.08
N PHE A 425 30.58 23.28 22.39
CA PHE A 425 29.52 22.99 21.43
C PHE A 425 28.63 24.24 21.26
N GLU A 426 28.66 24.83 20.06
CA GLU A 426 27.69 25.84 19.63
C GLU A 426 26.63 25.20 18.72
N LYS A 427 25.56 25.95 18.40
CA LYS A 427 24.40 25.46 17.62
C LYS A 427 24.78 24.66 16.36
N ASP A 428 25.80 25.10 15.62
CA ASP A 428 26.23 24.47 14.36
C ASP A 428 27.75 24.25 14.30
N LEU A 429 28.47 24.41 15.42
CA LEU A 429 29.94 24.37 15.44
C LEU A 429 30.45 23.61 16.64
N VAL A 430 31.60 22.97 16.48
CA VAL A 430 32.42 22.47 17.56
C VAL A 430 33.76 23.20 17.57
N GLN A 431 34.26 23.53 18.76
CA GLN A 431 35.53 24.20 18.96
C GLN A 431 36.37 23.46 19.98
N LEU A 432 37.63 23.18 19.64
CA LEU A 432 38.64 22.70 20.58
C LEU A 432 39.68 23.79 20.77
N ARG A 433 40.02 24.06 22.02
CA ARG A 433 41.12 24.93 22.42
C ARG A 433 42.06 24.16 23.34
N VAL A 434 43.36 24.17 23.02
CA VAL A 434 44.43 23.64 23.85
C VAL A 434 45.38 24.79 24.16
N LEU A 435 45.53 25.10 25.44
CA LEU A 435 46.38 26.17 25.94
C LEU A 435 47.43 25.58 26.88
N ASP A 436 48.69 25.94 26.68
CA ASP A 436 49.79 25.69 27.61
C ASP A 436 50.41 27.00 28.08
N ASP A 437 50.99 26.99 29.28
CA ASP A 437 51.73 28.12 29.89
C ASP A 437 53.26 27.95 29.78
N GLY A 438 53.72 27.17 28.80
CA GLY A 438 55.13 26.83 28.63
C GLY A 438 55.98 27.95 28.03
N GLY A 439 57.19 27.59 27.58
CA GLY A 439 58.18 28.54 27.04
C GLY A 439 57.77 29.26 25.75
N GLY A 440 56.73 28.80 25.06
CA GLY A 440 56.25 29.36 23.79
C GLY A 440 57.32 29.38 22.68
N PHE A 441 56.97 29.93 21.52
CA PHE A 441 57.91 30.06 20.39
C PHE A 441 57.57 31.25 19.49
N LEU A 442 58.61 31.83 18.87
CA LEU A 442 58.45 32.74 17.74
C LEU A 442 58.41 31.92 16.46
N GLY A 443 57.24 31.82 15.84
CA GLY A 443 57.08 31.12 14.56
C GLY A 443 57.88 31.79 13.45
N ARG A 444 58.75 31.04 12.76
CA ARG A 444 59.24 31.43 11.43
C ARG A 444 58.15 31.13 10.41
N GLU A 445 57.61 32.15 9.75
CA GLU A 445 56.56 31.99 8.73
C GLU A 445 56.99 31.08 7.56
N ASP A 446 58.30 31.03 7.27
CA ASP A 446 58.85 30.37 6.08
C ASP A 446 59.04 28.85 6.20
N SER A 447 58.99 28.25 7.40
CA SER A 447 59.10 26.79 7.53
C SER A 447 58.50 26.25 8.84
N PRO A 448 57.18 26.04 8.90
CA PRO A 448 56.54 25.40 10.05
C PRO A 448 57.01 23.94 10.19
N GLY A 449 57.26 23.51 11.44
CA GLY A 449 57.59 22.11 11.76
C GLY A 449 56.51 21.13 11.30
N LEU A 450 56.89 19.85 11.17
CA LEU A 450 56.05 18.78 10.60
C LEU A 450 54.69 18.65 11.30
N GLY A 451 54.64 18.78 12.63
CA GLY A 451 53.41 18.75 13.43
C GLY A 451 52.40 19.84 13.03
N ILE A 452 52.86 21.09 12.92
CA ILE A 452 52.01 22.22 12.49
C ILE A 452 51.51 22.02 11.06
N ARG A 453 52.35 21.48 10.16
CA ARG A 453 51.93 21.16 8.79
C ARG A 453 50.84 20.08 8.77
N SER A 454 50.97 19.03 9.60
CA SER A 454 49.95 17.99 9.70
C SER A 454 48.63 18.56 10.25
N MET A 455 48.68 19.35 11.33
CA MET A 455 47.49 19.98 11.90
C MET A 455 46.76 20.87 10.89
N ARG A 456 47.48 21.73 10.16
CA ARG A 456 46.89 22.58 9.10
C ARG A 456 46.25 21.76 7.98
N LYS A 457 46.91 20.68 7.54
CA LYS A 457 46.38 19.78 6.51
C LYS A 457 45.09 19.10 6.96
N ARG A 458 45.05 18.56 8.19
CA ARG A 458 43.83 17.94 8.75
C ARG A 458 42.68 18.93 8.87
N ALA A 459 42.93 20.13 9.41
CA ALA A 459 41.91 21.16 9.50
C ALA A 459 41.35 21.52 8.12
N SER A 460 42.22 21.72 7.12
CA SER A 460 41.80 22.02 5.75
C SER A 460 40.97 20.90 5.11
N ASN A 461 41.29 19.62 5.37
CA ASN A 461 40.57 18.48 4.80
C ASN A 461 39.10 18.40 5.24
N ILE A 462 38.78 18.96 6.41
CA ILE A 462 37.40 19.01 6.92
C ILE A 462 36.78 20.41 6.80
N GLY A 463 37.46 21.36 6.14
CA GLY A 463 37.01 22.76 6.04
C GLY A 463 37.02 23.50 7.39
N ALA A 464 37.75 23.00 8.38
CA ALA A 464 37.89 23.64 9.68
C ALA A 464 38.89 24.79 9.64
N THR A 465 38.69 25.75 10.55
CA THR A 465 39.60 26.87 10.76
C THR A 465 40.54 26.52 11.91
N LEU A 466 41.85 26.61 11.69
CA LEU A 466 42.88 26.37 12.70
C LEU A 466 43.71 27.64 12.90
N GLU A 467 43.81 28.08 14.15
CA GLU A 467 44.66 29.19 14.57
C GLU A 467 45.65 28.71 15.64
N ILE A 468 46.90 29.13 15.51
CA ILE A 468 47.96 28.82 16.48
C ILE A 468 48.60 30.15 16.86
N SER A 469 48.55 30.49 18.14
CA SER A 469 49.08 31.72 18.71
C SER A 469 50.11 31.35 19.76
N SER A 470 51.33 31.87 19.67
CA SER A 470 52.39 31.61 20.66
C SER A 470 53.23 32.85 20.88
N LEU A 471 53.68 33.03 22.11
CA LEU A 471 54.54 34.13 22.54
C LEU A 471 55.61 33.55 23.46
N LEU A 472 56.87 34.00 23.29
CA LEU A 472 57.97 33.54 24.14
C LEU A 472 57.67 33.84 25.62
N GLY A 473 57.72 32.80 26.45
CA GLY A 473 57.46 32.85 27.88
C GLY A 473 55.99 32.96 28.30
N GLU A 474 55.04 33.04 27.36
CA GLU A 474 53.59 33.10 27.65
C GLU A 474 52.83 31.85 27.17
N GLY A 475 53.54 30.85 26.63
CA GLY A 475 52.98 29.58 26.18
C GLY A 475 52.43 29.57 24.76
N THR A 476 51.56 28.59 24.48
CA THR A 476 50.94 28.40 23.15
C THR A 476 49.46 28.10 23.27
N GLU A 477 48.68 28.70 22.39
CA GLU A 477 47.27 28.40 22.17
C GLU A 477 47.06 27.80 20.77
N VAL A 478 46.46 26.60 20.74
CA VAL A 478 45.97 25.98 19.52
C VAL A 478 44.45 25.98 19.57
N TRP A 479 43.81 26.62 18.59
CA TRP A 479 42.36 26.72 18.47
C TRP A 479 41.89 26.18 17.12
N ILE A 480 40.90 25.28 17.15
CA ILE A 480 40.23 24.77 15.95
C ILE A 480 38.73 24.92 16.07
N SER A 481 38.08 25.33 14.97
CA SER A 481 36.62 25.35 14.82
C SER A 481 36.17 24.66 13.55
N SER A 482 35.17 23.79 13.67
CA SER A 482 34.55 23.06 12.56
C SER A 482 33.03 23.13 12.61
N ASP A 483 32.40 23.15 11.42
CA ASP A 483 30.95 23.00 11.26
C ASP A 483 30.51 21.57 11.59
N LEU A 484 29.35 21.43 12.23
CA LEU A 484 28.71 20.15 12.50
C LEU A 484 27.94 19.63 11.27
N ASN A 485 27.50 20.53 10.38
CA ASN A 485 26.81 20.22 9.13
C ASN A 485 27.79 20.09 7.96
N ILE A 486 28.78 19.20 8.08
CA ILE A 486 29.56 18.81 6.90
C ILE A 486 28.65 17.98 5.99
N ARG A 487 27.94 18.66 5.07
CA ARG A 487 27.45 18.01 3.85
C ARG A 487 28.64 17.28 3.25
N GLU A 488 28.49 16.00 2.94
CA GLU A 488 29.50 15.21 2.22
C GLU A 488 29.89 15.96 0.94
N ALA A 489 30.90 16.82 1.03
CA ALA A 489 31.45 17.54 -0.10
C ALA A 489 32.22 16.49 -0.91
N SER A 490 31.51 15.94 -1.88
CA SER A 490 32.09 15.31 -3.06
C SER A 490 33.20 16.23 -3.59
N GLY A 491 34.38 15.65 -3.77
CA GLY A 491 35.63 16.40 -3.86
C GLY A 491 35.63 17.49 -4.93
N PHE A 492 35.92 18.71 -4.53
CA PHE A 492 36.66 19.73 -5.29
C PHE A 492 37.24 20.75 -4.28
N GLY A 493 38.32 21.45 -4.66
CA GLY A 493 39.21 22.24 -3.81
C GLY A 493 38.60 23.41 -2.99
N PRO A 494 39.44 24.19 -2.28
CA PRO A 494 39.04 24.94 -1.09
C PRO A 494 38.16 26.14 -1.43
N GLY A 495 36.91 26.11 -0.96
CA GLY A 495 36.01 27.26 -0.96
C GLY A 495 36.22 28.13 0.28
N PHE A 496 36.87 29.27 0.12
CA PHE A 496 36.92 30.35 1.11
C PHE A 496 35.49 30.82 1.45
N SER A 497 35.02 30.63 2.69
CA SER A 497 33.71 31.12 3.14
C SER A 497 33.85 32.50 3.84
N PRO A 498 33.20 33.57 3.35
CA PRO A 498 33.28 34.92 3.92
C PRO A 498 32.77 35.05 5.37
N LYS A 499 31.98 34.08 5.86
CA LYS A 499 31.43 34.09 7.24
C LYS A 499 32.51 33.93 8.32
N ASN A 500 33.63 33.26 8.02
CA ASN A 500 34.69 33.01 8.99
C ASN A 500 35.57 34.27 9.22
N MET A 501 35.65 35.16 8.22
CA MET A 501 36.47 36.38 8.28
C MET A 501 35.95 37.41 9.30
N TRP A 502 34.63 37.58 9.43
CA TRP A 502 34.04 38.56 10.36
C TRP A 502 34.06 38.13 11.83
N ARG A 503 34.20 36.83 12.10
CA ARG A 503 34.38 36.30 13.47
C ARG A 503 35.83 36.33 13.94
N ARG A 504 36.80 36.27 13.01
CA ARG A 504 38.24 36.49 13.24
C ARG A 504 38.55 37.81 13.95
N ILE A 505 37.77 38.86 13.66
CA ILE A 505 37.93 40.19 14.27
C ILE A 505 37.43 40.22 15.73
N ARG A 506 36.46 39.37 16.09
CA ARG A 506 35.83 39.38 17.42
C ARG A 506 36.68 38.69 18.49
N HIS A 507 37.45 37.67 18.11
CA HIS A 507 38.29 36.92 19.04
C HIS A 507 39.59 37.66 19.40
N VAL A 508 40.15 38.43 18.47
CA VAL A 508 41.33 39.29 18.71
C VAL A 508 40.99 40.52 19.57
N ALA A 509 39.76 41.01 19.50
CA ALA A 509 39.32 42.17 20.28
C ALA A 509 38.92 41.85 21.75
N GLY A 510 38.82 40.56 22.11
CA GLY A 510 38.37 40.13 23.45
C GLY A 510 39.47 40.06 24.52
N THR A 511 40.74 40.11 24.13
CA THR A 511 41.88 40.02 25.06
C THR A 511 42.77 41.25 24.93
N ARG A 512 42.37 42.34 25.61
CA ARG A 512 43.19 43.46 26.16
C ARG A 512 42.30 44.70 26.29
N ARG A 513 41.75 44.92 27.48
CA ARG A 513 41.53 46.28 27.98
C ARG A 513 42.54 46.49 29.12
N PRO A 514 43.46 47.47 29.03
CA PRO A 514 44.16 47.95 30.20
C PRO A 514 43.18 48.75 31.07
N ASP A 515 43.28 48.53 32.37
CA ASP A 515 42.55 49.23 33.42
C ASP A 515 42.85 50.75 33.36
N PRO A 516 41.86 51.67 33.30
CA PRO A 516 42.15 53.10 33.15
C PRO A 516 42.57 53.82 34.45
N ASN A 517 42.73 53.13 35.58
CA ASN A 517 42.84 53.80 36.89
C ASN A 517 44.15 53.59 37.67
N SER A 518 45.24 53.14 37.05
CA SER A 518 46.57 53.16 37.70
C SER A 518 47.43 54.30 37.17
N TYR A 519 47.15 55.54 37.59
CA TYR A 519 48.11 56.65 37.82
C TYR A 519 47.33 57.94 38.15
N ARG A 520 46.77 58.01 39.37
CA ARG A 520 46.84 59.18 40.26
C ARG A 520 46.21 58.88 41.60
#